data_AF-A0A2D5ULX3-F1
#
_entry.id   AF-A0A2D5ULX3-F1
#
_cell.length_a   1.000
_cell.length_b   1.000
_cell.length_c   1.000
_cell.angle_alpha   90.00
_cell.angle_beta   90.00
_cell.angle_gamma   90.00
#
_symmetry.space_group_name_H-M   'P 1'
#
loop_
_entity.id
_entity.type
_entity.pdbx_description
1 polymer ?
#
loop_
_entity_poly.entity_id
_entity_poly.type
_entity_poly.pdbx_seq_one_letter_code
_entity_poly.pdbx_strand_id
1 'polypeptide(L)'
;MSDKSFRRFGLVIGIRNECIEEYRTIHDGPGVRDLLTSFGIKNFSIFLQLFPDGKSYEFAYYEYFGEDYEADMEALNAHPRNKKWLAICDAMQLPFPGQKGWAEMKQIYFNP
;
A
#
# COMPACT_ATOMS: atom_id res chain seq x y z
N MET A 1 21.84 -9.43 19.53
CA MET A 1 21.47 -8.41 18.53
C MET A 1 20.02 -8.07 18.82
N SER A 2 19.72 -6.82 19.18
CA SER A 2 18.37 -6.40 19.54
C SER A 2 17.44 -6.68 18.36
N ASP A 3 16.52 -7.63 18.54
CA ASP A 3 15.48 -7.96 17.58
C ASP A 3 14.58 -6.72 17.45
N LYS A 4 14.82 -5.89 16.43
CA LYS A 4 13.96 -4.73 16.20
C LYS A 4 12.60 -5.28 15.79
N SER A 5 11.65 -5.26 16.73
CA SER A 5 10.26 -5.60 16.46
C SER A 5 9.72 -4.65 15.39
N PHE A 6 9.46 -5.17 14.20
CA PHE A 6 8.80 -4.45 13.11
C PHE A 6 7.34 -4.89 13.04
N ARG A 7 6.48 -4.02 12.52
CA ARG A 7 5.05 -4.28 12.35
C ARG A 7 4.77 -4.69 10.92
N ARG A 8 3.91 -5.71 10.74
CA ARG A 8 3.45 -6.17 9.43
C ARG A 8 2.09 -5.60 9.12
N PHE A 9 1.89 -5.16 7.88
CA PHE A 9 0.62 -4.65 7.40
C PHE A 9 0.20 -5.42 6.16
N GLY A 10 -1.03 -5.93 6.19
CA GLY A 10 -1.73 -6.43 5.02
C GLY A 10 -2.85 -5.46 4.70
N LEU A 11 -2.96 -5.03 3.45
CA LEU A 11 -3.98 -4.09 2.99
C LEU A 11 -4.69 -4.64 1.76
N VAL A 12 -5.95 -4.26 1.56
CA VAL A 12 -6.72 -4.59 0.35
C VAL A 12 -7.45 -3.36 -0.19
N ILE A 13 -7.52 -3.24 -1.51
CA ILE A 13 -8.33 -2.25 -2.21
C ILE A 13 -8.83 -2.84 -3.54
N GLY A 14 -9.97 -2.36 -4.04
CA GLY A 14 -10.38 -2.67 -5.40
C GLY A 14 -9.60 -1.84 -6.43
N ILE A 15 -9.56 -2.30 -7.67
CA ILE A 15 -9.07 -1.50 -8.82
C ILE A 15 -10.02 -1.67 -10.00
N ARG A 16 -10.18 -0.62 -10.80
CA ARG A 16 -10.89 -0.69 -12.07
C ARG A 16 -10.16 -1.56 -13.07
N ASN A 17 -10.85 -2.54 -13.62
CA ASN A 17 -10.27 -3.53 -14.53
C ASN A 17 -9.61 -2.85 -15.76
N GLU A 18 -10.23 -1.78 -16.26
CA GLU A 18 -9.73 -0.98 -17.38
C GLU A 18 -8.43 -0.20 -17.08
N CYS A 19 -8.07 -0.03 -15.81
CA CYS A 19 -6.88 0.71 -15.39
C CYS A 19 -5.67 -0.19 -15.07
N ILE A 20 -5.81 -1.52 -15.13
CA ILE A 20 -4.77 -2.46 -14.67
C ILE A 20 -3.44 -2.27 -15.41
N GLU A 21 -3.46 -2.16 -16.73
CA GLU A 21 -2.22 -2.03 -17.52
C GLU A 21 -1.52 -0.69 -17.25
N GLU A 22 -2.28 0.39 -17.08
CA GLU A 22 -1.74 1.70 -16.70
C GLU A 22 -1.13 1.64 -15.29
N TYR A 23 -1.83 1.02 -14.34
CA TYR A 23 -1.35 0.84 -12.97
C TYR A 23 -0.03 0.06 -12.92
N ARG A 24 0.08 -1.04 -13.69
CA ARG A 24 1.33 -1.81 -13.81
C ARG A 24 2.45 -0.96 -14.39
N THR A 25 2.15 -0.20 -15.45
CA THR A 25 3.12 0.66 -16.14
C THR A 25 3.72 1.70 -15.20
N ILE A 26 2.89 2.40 -14.42
CA ILE A 26 3.41 3.44 -13.52
C ILE A 26 4.26 2.82 -12.38
N HIS A 27 3.93 1.61 -11.93
CA HIS A 27 4.64 0.92 -10.85
C HIS A 27 5.96 0.26 -11.29
N ASP A 28 6.17 0.06 -12.59
CA ASP A 28 7.48 -0.33 -13.13
C ASP A 28 8.52 0.79 -12.97
N GLY A 29 8.06 2.06 -12.95
CA GLY A 29 8.87 3.23 -12.64
C GLY A 29 9.30 3.33 -11.16
N PRO A 30 10.12 4.34 -10.79
CA PRO A 30 10.63 4.48 -9.42
C PRO A 30 9.57 4.86 -8.37
N GLY A 31 8.45 5.45 -8.80
CA GLY A 31 7.37 5.89 -7.93
C GLY A 31 7.85 6.78 -6.77
N VAL A 32 7.49 6.39 -5.55
CA VAL A 32 7.89 7.05 -4.29
C VAL A 32 8.66 6.11 -3.35
N ARG A 33 9.35 5.09 -3.90
CA ARG A 33 10.05 4.06 -3.10
C ARG A 33 11.05 4.62 -2.09
N ASP A 34 11.72 5.72 -2.44
CA ASP A 34 12.64 6.42 -1.55
C ASP A 34 11.93 7.02 -0.34
N LEU A 35 10.74 7.61 -0.52
CA LEU A 35 9.93 8.13 0.58
C LEU A 35 9.42 7.02 1.48
N LEU A 36 8.90 5.94 0.90
CA LEU A 36 8.45 4.79 1.69
C LEU A 36 9.58 4.27 2.58
N THR A 37 10.78 4.14 2.00
CA THR A 37 11.98 3.72 2.75
C THR A 37 12.36 4.72 3.85
N SER A 38 12.30 6.04 3.59
CA SER A 38 12.64 7.06 4.58
C SER A 38 11.65 7.12 5.74
N PHE A 39 10.39 6.75 5.52
CA PHE A 39 9.34 6.64 6.53
C PHE A 39 9.21 5.22 7.11
N GLY A 40 10.26 4.41 7.01
CA GLY A 40 10.34 3.12 7.69
C GLY A 40 9.55 1.97 7.04
N ILE A 41 8.92 2.19 5.89
CA ILE A 41 8.21 1.16 5.11
C ILE A 41 9.22 0.40 4.24
N LYS A 42 9.30 -0.92 4.43
CA LYS A 42 10.20 -1.82 3.69
C LYS A 42 9.47 -3.10 3.29
N ASN A 43 10.10 -3.88 2.40
CA ASN A 43 9.54 -5.14 1.89
C ASN A 43 8.11 -4.97 1.35
N PHE A 44 7.86 -3.83 0.69
CA PHE A 44 6.54 -3.47 0.19
C PHE A 44 6.25 -4.15 -1.16
N SER A 45 5.21 -4.97 -1.17
CA SER A 45 4.69 -5.66 -2.34
C SER A 45 3.22 -5.31 -2.56
N ILE A 46 2.81 -5.21 -3.83
CA ILE A 46 1.41 -5.14 -4.23
C ILE A 46 1.13 -6.32 -5.17
N PHE A 47 0.15 -7.14 -4.81
CA PHE A 47 -0.33 -8.27 -5.59
C PHE A 47 -1.67 -7.91 -6.22
N LEU A 48 -1.95 -8.40 -7.42
CA LEU A 48 -3.21 -8.16 -8.12
C LEU A 48 -3.91 -9.50 -8.39
N GLN A 49 -5.22 -9.57 -8.14
CA GLN A 49 -6.01 -10.76 -8.40
C GLN A 49 -7.41 -10.41 -8.92
N LEU A 50 -7.82 -11.08 -10.00
CA LEU A 50 -9.22 -11.09 -10.46
C LEU A 50 -10.00 -12.14 -9.68
N PHE A 51 -11.13 -11.74 -9.09
CA PHE A 51 -11.99 -12.61 -8.29
C PHE A 51 -13.15 -13.17 -9.14
N PRO A 52 -13.82 -14.24 -8.67
CA PRO A 52 -14.94 -14.85 -9.39
C PRO A 52 -16.14 -13.93 -9.65
N ASP A 53 -16.25 -12.83 -8.90
CA ASP A 53 -17.26 -11.78 -9.10
C ASP A 53 -16.91 -10.84 -10.27
N GLY A 54 -15.81 -11.09 -10.98
CA GLY A 54 -15.34 -10.29 -12.11
C GLY A 54 -14.62 -9.00 -11.70
N LYS A 55 -14.38 -8.76 -10.40
CA LYS A 55 -13.68 -7.58 -9.92
C LYS A 55 -12.21 -7.89 -9.63
N SER A 56 -11.36 -6.90 -9.85
CA SER A 56 -9.94 -6.99 -9.51
C SER A 56 -9.64 -6.31 -8.19
N TYR A 57 -8.77 -6.94 -7.40
CA TYR A 57 -8.34 -6.46 -6.11
C TYR A 57 -6.83 -6.43 -6.02
N GLU A 58 -6.32 -5.39 -5.39
CA GLU A 58 -4.93 -5.25 -5.02
C GLU A 58 -4.77 -5.64 -3.55
N PHE A 59 -3.70 -6.38 -3.25
CA PHE A 59 -3.30 -6.78 -1.91
C PHE A 59 -1.91 -6.23 -1.65
N ALA A 60 -1.80 -5.31 -0.70
CA ALA A 60 -0.53 -4.74 -0.31
C ALA A 60 0.00 -5.46 0.94
N TYR A 61 1.31 -5.73 0.96
CA TYR A 61 2.03 -6.19 2.14
C TYR A 61 3.26 -5.33 2.34
N TYR A 62 3.48 -4.82 3.56
CA TYR A 62 4.77 -4.21 3.91
C TYR A 62 5.10 -4.41 5.38
N GLU A 63 6.36 -4.14 5.70
CA GLU A 63 6.91 -4.14 7.05
C GLU A 63 7.33 -2.73 7.43
N TYR A 64 6.90 -2.29 8.61
CA TYR A 64 7.21 -0.98 9.16
C TYR A 64 8.24 -1.12 10.30
N PHE A 65 9.35 -0.39 10.15
CA PHE A 65 10.52 -0.45 11.03
C PHE A 65 10.75 0.83 11.86
N GLY A 66 9.81 1.78 11.82
CA GLY A 66 9.89 3.01 12.61
C GLY A 66 9.36 2.84 14.04
N GLU A 67 9.35 3.94 14.79
CA GLU A 67 8.98 3.95 16.22
C GLU A 67 7.58 4.54 16.47
N ASP A 68 7.12 5.46 15.61
CA ASP A 68 5.81 6.11 15.69
C ASP A 68 5.10 6.03 14.33
N TYR A 69 4.29 4.98 14.17
CA TYR A 69 3.59 4.72 12.92
C TYR A 69 2.60 5.83 12.57
N GLU A 70 1.88 6.38 13.56
CA GLU A 70 0.87 7.39 13.29
C GLU A 70 1.51 8.70 12.81
N ALA A 71 2.57 9.14 13.51
CA ALA A 71 3.31 10.34 13.11
C ALA A 71 4.00 10.17 11.75
N ASP A 72 4.62 9.00 11.48
CA ASP A 72 5.29 8.74 10.21
C ASP A 72 4.29 8.68 9.04
N MET A 73 3.13 8.05 9.22
CA MET A 73 2.10 7.99 8.18
C MET A 73 1.45 9.36 7.96
N GLU A 74 1.24 10.16 9.00
CA GLU A 74 0.76 11.54 8.85
C GLU A 74 1.75 12.37 8.03
N ALA A 75 3.05 12.30 8.36
CA ALA A 75 4.09 13.01 7.63
C ALA A 75 4.23 12.54 6.18
N LEU A 76 4.18 11.23 5.92
CA LEU A 76 4.17 10.66 4.58
C LEU A 76 2.94 11.12 3.78
N ASN A 77 1.75 11.09 4.38
CA ASN A 77 0.51 11.58 3.77
C ASN A 77 0.56 13.08 3.47
N ALA A 78 1.23 13.87 4.32
CA ALA A 78 1.42 15.30 4.10
C ALA A 78 2.42 15.60 2.97
N HIS A 79 3.36 14.68 2.68
CA HIS A 79 4.47 14.90 1.76
C HIS A 79 4.01 15.17 0.30
N PRO A 80 4.43 16.28 -0.34
CA PRO A 80 3.90 16.68 -1.66
C PRO A 80 4.09 15.66 -2.78
N ARG A 81 5.25 14.99 -2.81
CA ARG A 81 5.52 13.93 -3.81
C ARG A 81 4.62 12.72 -3.61
N ASN A 82 4.32 12.36 -2.36
CA ASN A 82 3.43 11.25 -2.04
C ASN A 82 1.99 11.60 -2.43
N LYS A 83 1.52 12.82 -2.10
CA LYS A 83 0.19 13.30 -2.53
C LYS A 83 0.01 13.26 -4.05
N LYS A 84 1.01 13.70 -4.82
CA LYS A 84 0.98 13.66 -6.29
C LYS A 84 0.91 12.23 -6.82
N TRP A 85 1.68 11.32 -6.22
CA TRP A 85 1.68 9.91 -6.57
C TRP A 85 0.34 9.24 -6.27
N LEU A 86 -0.21 9.47 -5.08
CA LEU A 86 -1.51 8.95 -4.66
C LEU A 86 -2.64 9.50 -5.53
N ALA A 87 -2.62 10.78 -5.91
CA ALA A 87 -3.65 11.33 -6.80
C ALA A 87 -3.77 10.57 -8.15
N ILE A 88 -2.65 10.01 -8.66
CA ILE A 88 -2.65 9.16 -9.86
C ILE A 88 -3.21 7.77 -9.53
N CYS A 89 -2.75 7.15 -8.42
CA CYS A 89 -3.14 5.80 -8.03
C CYS A 89 -4.61 5.72 -7.57
N ASP A 90 -5.02 6.61 -6.67
CA ASP A 90 -6.40 6.80 -6.18
C ASP A 90 -7.35 7.06 -7.34
N ALA A 91 -6.83 7.74 -8.39
CA ALA A 91 -7.31 7.75 -9.75
C ALA A 91 -8.06 6.47 -10.12
N MET A 92 -7.35 5.35 -10.07
CA MET A 92 -7.69 4.04 -10.64
C MET A 92 -8.34 3.08 -9.63
N GLN A 93 -8.15 3.33 -8.34
CA GLN A 93 -8.55 2.43 -7.26
C GLN A 93 -10.01 2.62 -6.83
N LEU A 94 -10.54 1.61 -6.15
CA LEU A 94 -11.91 1.53 -5.67
C LEU A 94 -11.91 1.13 -4.17
N PRO A 95 -11.96 2.11 -3.25
CA PRO A 95 -12.08 1.83 -1.82
C PRO A 95 -13.33 1.02 -1.49
N PHE A 96 -13.24 0.20 -0.44
CA PHE A 96 -14.42 -0.52 0.08
C PHE A 96 -15.43 0.44 0.72
N PRO A 97 -16.72 0.07 0.82
CA PRO A 97 -17.72 0.91 1.47
C PRO A 97 -17.29 1.35 2.88
N GLY A 98 -17.32 2.66 3.13
CA GLY A 98 -16.90 3.25 4.41
C GLY A 98 -15.38 3.49 4.54
N GLN A 99 -14.58 3.06 3.57
CA GLN A 99 -13.14 3.32 3.51
C GLN A 99 -12.85 4.51 2.59
N LYS A 100 -11.79 5.27 2.90
CA LYS A 100 -11.29 6.36 2.06
C LYS A 100 -10.14 5.95 1.13
N GLY A 101 -9.62 4.75 1.31
CA GLY A 101 -8.48 4.20 0.58
C GLY A 101 -8.34 2.71 0.89
N TRP A 102 -7.11 2.24 1.02
CA TRP A 102 -6.78 0.87 1.38
C TRP A 102 -7.41 0.47 2.72
N ALA A 103 -8.00 -0.72 2.77
CA ALA A 103 -8.54 -1.31 3.99
C ALA A 103 -7.50 -2.22 4.65
N GLU A 104 -7.25 -2.05 5.94
CA GLU A 104 -6.34 -2.94 6.69
C GLU A 104 -6.96 -4.32 6.92
N MET A 105 -6.18 -5.36 6.63
CA MET A 105 -6.52 -6.76 6.87
C MET A 105 -5.95 -7.21 8.22
N LYS A 106 -6.73 -7.96 8.99
CA LYS A 106 -6.27 -8.54 10.26
C LYS A 106 -5.34 -9.71 10.00
N GLN A 107 -4.08 -9.61 10.42
CA GLN A 107 -3.18 -10.76 10.47
C GLN A 107 -3.67 -11.78 11.51
N ILE A 108 -3.98 -13.00 11.07
CA ILE A 108 -4.44 -14.09 11.94
C ILE A 108 -3.39 -15.17 12.21
N TYR A 109 -2.33 -15.21 11.39
CA TYR A 109 -1.24 -16.18 11.49
C TYR A 109 0.05 -15.56 10.97
N PHE A 110 1.17 -15.94 11.58
CA PHE A 110 2.52 -15.64 11.11
C PHE A 110 3.45 -16.78 11.52
N ASN A 111 4.23 -17.29 10.57
CA ASN A 111 5.32 -18.21 10.83
C ASN A 111 6.65 -17.48 10.57
N PRO A 112 7.53 -17.33 11.58
CA PRO A 112 8.82 -16.69 11.43
C PRO A 112 9.79 -17.47 10.53
#